data_AF-A0A838CVV8-F1
#
_entry.id   AF-A0A838CVV8-F1
#
_cell.length_a   1.000
_cell.length_b   1.000
_cell.length_c   1.000
_cell.angle_alpha   90.00
_cell.angle_beta   90.00
_cell.angle_gamma   90.00
#
_symmetry.space_group_name_H-M   'P 1'
#
loop_
_entity.id
_entity.type
_entity.pdbx_description
1 polymer ?
#
loop_
_entity_poly.entity_id
_entity_poly.type
_entity_poly.pdbx_seq_one_letter_code
_entity_poly.pdbx_strand_id
1 'polypeptide(L)' 'METKKLPYVMYWIIIGVGALSYAVPFFQDYGFVTTLTLTFLCGIFSWAVAMGIGKRSYMYISGLLLVSPWLFILSLALFD' A
#
# COMPACT_ATOMS: atom_id res chain seq x y z
N MET A 1 -17.42 23.20 -6.17
CA MET A 1 -17.00 22.19 -5.17
C MET A 1 -16.44 20.96 -5.92
N GLU A 2 -15.24 21.02 -6.49
CA GLU A 2 -14.76 19.94 -7.40
C GLU A 2 -13.33 19.45 -7.11
N THR A 3 -12.57 20.13 -6.26
CA THR A 3 -11.13 19.89 -6.08
C THR A 3 -10.75 18.73 -5.16
N LYS A 4 -11.71 18.04 -4.51
CA LYS A 4 -11.42 16.91 -3.61
C LYS A 4 -11.46 15.53 -4.28
N LYS A 5 -11.92 15.41 -5.54
CA LYS A 5 -12.02 14.11 -6.23
C LYS A 5 -10.67 13.55 -6.69
N LEU A 6 -9.77 14.39 -7.18
CA LEU A 6 -8.44 13.97 -7.66
C LEU A 6 -7.61 13.24 -6.59
N PRO A 7 -7.39 13.78 -5.37
CA PRO A 7 -6.60 13.08 -4.36
C PRO A 7 -7.27 11.78 -3.91
N TYR A 8 -8.60 11.70 -3.97
CA TYR A 8 -9.35 10.49 -3.62
C TYR A 8 -9.11 9.35 -4.62
N VAL A 9 -9.20 9.64 -5.92
CA VAL A 9 -8.97 8.64 -6.97
C VAL A 9 -7.52 8.18 -6.94
N MET A 10 -6.58 9.11 -6.79
CA MET A 10 -5.16 8.82 -6.72
C MET A 10 -4.81 7.94 -5.51
N TYR A 11 -5.42 8.20 -4.35
CA TYR A 11 -5.28 7.38 -3.15
C TYR A 11 -5.67 5.91 -3.42
N TRP A 12 -6.85 5.68 -4.02
CA TRP A 12 -7.32 4.33 -4.30
C TRP A 12 -6.47 3.60 -5.35
N ILE A 13 -5.95 4.31 -6.34
CA ILE A 13 -5.01 3.74 -7.31
C ILE A 13 -3.74 3.26 -6.60
N ILE A 14 -3.15 4.09 -5.73
CA ILE A 14 -1.92 3.73 -5.00
C ILE A 14 -2.15 2.51 -4.10
N ILE A 15 -3.26 2.46 -3.37
CA ILE A 15 -3.65 1.28 -2.58
C ILE A 15 -3.80 0.05 -3.47
N GLY A 16 -4.47 0.19 -4.61
CA GLY A 16 -4.67 -0.89 -5.58
C GLY A 16 -3.35 -1.44 -6.12
N VAL A 17 -2.40 -0.58 -6.48
CA VAL A 17 -1.07 -0.98 -6.95
C VAL A 17 -0.29 -1.70 -5.85
N GLY A 18 -0.30 -1.19 -4.62
CA GLY A 18 0.38 -1.83 -3.49
C GLY A 18 -0.19 -3.22 -3.16
N ALA A 19 -1.52 -3.40 -3.27
CA ALA A 19 -2.17 -4.70 -3.11
C ALA A 19 -1.90 -5.65 -4.28
N LEU A 20 -1.93 -5.15 -5.53
CA LEU A 20 -1.59 -5.93 -6.71
C LEU A 20 -0.15 -6.46 -6.66
N SER A 21 0.75 -5.72 -6.02
CA SER A 21 2.14 -6.17 -5.84
C SER A 21 2.22 -7.53 -5.14
N TYR A 22 1.34 -7.81 -4.17
CA TYR A 22 1.30 -9.13 -3.50
C TYR A 22 0.51 -10.19 -4.27
N ALA A 23 -0.55 -9.79 -4.98
CA ALA A 23 -1.47 -10.73 -5.62
C ALA A 23 -0.98 -11.19 -7.01
N VAL A 24 -0.18 -10.38 -7.70
CA VAL A 24 0.26 -10.69 -9.06
C VAL A 24 1.65 -11.34 -9.01
N PRO A 25 1.79 -12.59 -9.49
CA PRO A 25 3.06 -13.32 -9.46
C PRO A 25 4.16 -12.61 -10.26
N PHE A 26 3.79 -11.77 -11.24
CA PHE A 26 4.71 -10.92 -11.98
C PHE A 26 5.62 -10.07 -11.09
N PHE A 27 5.11 -9.53 -9.96
CA PHE A 27 5.94 -8.75 -9.01
C PHE A 27 6.70 -9.63 -8.02
N GLN A 28 6.30 -10.88 -7.85
CA GLN A 28 7.02 -11.86 -7.04
C GLN A 28 8.24 -12.41 -7.79
N ASP A 29 8.15 -12.53 -9.12
CA ASP A 29 9.25 -12.97 -10.00
C ASP A 29 10.44 -11.99 -10.02
N TYR A 30 10.20 -10.68 -9.84
CA TYR A 30 11.27 -9.68 -9.64
C TYR A 30 11.96 -9.80 -8.28
N GLY A 31 11.47 -10.69 -7.41
CA GLY A 31 12.02 -10.98 -6.11
C GLY A 31 11.31 -10.24 -4.98
N PHE A 32 11.13 -10.95 -3.86
CA PHE A 32 10.46 -10.51 -2.64
C PHE A 32 10.80 -9.08 -2.19
N VAL A 33 12.06 -8.67 -2.32
CA VAL A 33 12.53 -7.33 -1.94
C VAL A 33 11.88 -6.23 -2.77
N THR A 34 11.66 -6.46 -4.07
CA THR A 34 11.02 -5.46 -4.95
C THR A 34 9.55 -5.29 -4.60
N THR A 35 8.85 -6.38 -4.31
CA THR A 35 7.45 -6.40 -3.87
C THR A 35 7.27 -5.63 -2.57
N LEU A 36 8.11 -5.94 -1.56
CA LEU A 36 8.12 -5.22 -0.27
C LEU A 36 8.35 -3.72 -0.46
N THR A 37 9.36 -3.35 -1.25
CA THR A 37 9.74 -1.95 -1.49
C THR A 37 8.61 -1.19 -2.19
N LEU A 38 7.98 -1.81 -3.19
CA LEU A 38 6.87 -1.20 -3.93
C LEU A 38 5.64 -0.97 -3.04
N THR A 39 5.26 -1.96 -2.22
CA THR A 39 4.15 -1.80 -1.29
C THR A 39 4.49 -0.75 -0.22
N PHE A 40 5.72 -0.73 0.29
CA PHE A 40 6.13 0.26 1.28
C PHE A 40 6.06 1.68 0.71
N LEU A 41 6.55 1.89 -0.52
CA LEU A 41 6.41 3.17 -1.23
C LEU A 41 4.93 3.53 -1.44
N CYS A 42 4.09 2.60 -1.90
CA CYS A 42 2.65 2.84 -2.01
C CYS A 42 2.01 3.21 -0.67
N GLY A 43 2.44 2.58 0.42
CA GLY A 43 2.01 2.88 1.79
C GLY A 43 2.33 4.32 2.18
N ILE A 44 3.58 4.76 2.00
CA ILE A 44 4.00 6.14 2.32
C ILE A 44 3.26 7.16 1.45
N PHE A 45 3.18 6.93 0.13
CA PHE A 45 2.52 7.85 -0.79
C PHE A 45 1.01 7.93 -0.53
N SER A 46 0.33 6.80 -0.31
CA SER A 46 -1.09 6.80 0.05
C SER A 46 -1.31 7.51 1.39
N TRP A 47 -0.38 7.39 2.35
CA TRP A 47 -0.48 8.07 3.63
C TRP A 47 -0.34 9.59 3.50
N ALA A 48 0.61 10.06 2.68
CA ALA A 48 0.77 11.49 2.37
C ALA A 48 -0.48 12.07 1.69
N VAL A 49 -1.07 11.32 0.75
CA VAL A 49 -2.34 11.70 0.11
C VAL A 49 -3.49 11.68 1.12
N ALA A 50 -3.53 10.72 2.04
CA ALA A 50 -4.53 10.65 3.11
C ALA A 50 -4.46 11.84 4.07
N MET A 51 -3.26 12.32 4.39
CA MET A 51 -3.06 13.56 5.16
C MET A 51 -3.67 14.77 4.42
N GLY A 52 -3.48 14.85 3.10
CA GLY A 52 -4.09 15.90 2.26
C GLY A 52 -5.61 15.82 2.18
N ILE A 53 -6.21 14.62 2.29
CA ILE A 53 -7.66 14.43 2.33
C ILE A 53 -8.24 14.78 3.71
N GLY A 54 -7.43 14.69 4.78
CA GLY A 54 -7.81 15.04 6.14
C GLY A 54 -8.74 14.02 6.84
N LYS A 55 -8.98 12.85 6.25
CA LYS A 55 -9.78 11.79 6.87
C LYS A 55 -8.89 10.72 7.51
N ARG A 56 -9.09 10.49 8.81
CA ARG A 56 -8.35 9.48 9.60
C ARG A 56 -8.51 8.05 9.06
N SER A 57 -9.67 7.68 8.51
CA SER A 57 -9.87 6.34 7.93
C SER A 57 -8.87 5.99 6.81
N TYR A 58 -8.49 6.95 5.96
CA TYR A 58 -7.50 6.68 4.92
C TYR A 58 -6.09 6.52 5.49
N MET A 59 -5.77 7.25 6.57
CA MET A 59 -4.50 7.07 7.25
C MET A 59 -4.38 5.67 7.87
N TYR A 60 -5.47 5.12 8.43
CA TYR A 60 -5.47 3.74 8.95
C TYR A 60 -5.27 2.70 7.85
N ILE A 61 -5.92 2.87 6.69
CA ILE A 61 -5.78 1.95 5.56
C ILE A 61 -4.36 2.01 4.97
N SER A 62 -3.77 3.20 4.83
CA SER A 62 -2.36 3.35 4.45
C SER A 62 -1.40 2.74 5.46
N GLY A 63 -1.68 2.91 6.76
CA GLY A 63 -0.93 2.26 7.83
C GLY A 63 -1.00 0.74 7.75
N LEU A 64 -2.17 0.17 7.47
CA LEU A 64 -2.33 -1.26 7.22
C LEU A 64 -1.50 -1.72 6.01
N LEU A 65 -1.45 -0.93 4.94
CA LEU A 65 -0.64 -1.24 3.76
C LEU A 65 0.87 -1.14 4.04
N LEU A 66 1.29 -0.32 4.99
CA LEU A 66 2.69 -0.24 5.45
C LEU A 66 3.08 -1.41 6.34
N VAL A 67 2.12 -1.96 7.08
CA VAL A 67 2.32 -3.09 8.00
C VAL A 67 2.14 -4.44 7.30
N SER A 68 1.41 -4.49 6.18
CA SER A 68 1.22 -5.70 5.37
C SER A 68 2.52 -6.41 4.94
N PRO A 69 3.62 -5.72 4.59
CA PRO A 69 4.90 -6.36 4.26
C PRO A 69 5.49 -7.14 5.44
N TRP A 70 5.37 -6.57 6.64
CA TRP A 70 5.85 -7.17 7.88
C TRP A 70 5.01 -8.37 8.29
N LEU A 71 3.68 -8.27 8.14
CA LEU A 71 2.77 -9.40 8.37
C LEU A 71 3.04 -10.55 7.41
N PHE A 72 3.37 -10.24 6.15
CA PHE A 72 3.72 -11.25 5.16
C PHE A 72 5.03 -11.97 5.52
N ILE A 73 6.09 -11.24 5.88
CA ILE A 73 7.34 -11.83 6.38
C ILE A 73 7.08 -12.69 7.62
N LEU A 74 6.30 -12.18 8.58
CA LEU A 74 6.00 -12.89 9.82
C LEU A 74 5.22 -14.18 9.56
N SER A 75 4.27 -14.16 8.61
CA SER A 75 3.56 -15.37 8.19
C SER A 75 4.49 -16.39 7.55
N LEU A 76 5.47 -15.95 6.77
CA LEU A 76 6.45 -16.83 6.15
C LEU A 76 7.37 -17.46 7.21
N ALA A 77 7.81 -16.68 8.20
CA ALA A 77 8.66 -17.15 9.29
C ALA A 77 7.94 -18.02 10.34
N LEU A 78 6.61 -17.95 10.44
CA LEU A 78 5.83 -18.77 11.38
C LEU A 78 5.50 -20.16 10.80
N PHE A 79 5.50 -20.29 9.47
CA PHE A 79 5.18 -21.52 8.75
C PHE A 79 6.42 -22.28 8.24
N ASP A 80 7.62 -21.77 8.54
CA ASP A 80 8.93 -22.43 8.35
C ASP A 80 9.36 -23.14 9.66
#